data_AF-A0A016CX24-F1
#
_entry.id   AF-A0A016CX24-F1
#
_cell.length_a   1.000
_cell.length_b   1.000
_cell.length_c   1.000
_cell.angle_alpha   90.00
_cell.angle_beta   90.00
_cell.angle_gamma   90.00
#
_symmetry.space_group_name_H-M   'P 1'
#
loop_
_entity.id
_entity.type
_entity.pdbx_description
1 polymer ?
#
loop_
_entity_poly.entity_id
_entity_poly.type
_entity_poly.pdbx_seq_one_letter_code
_entity_poly.pdbx_strand_id
1 'polypeptide(L)'
;MRKYFPYILFIFLFFIYFLCYQSVLSHVIYYQEQHHLFLYSKTFFLQHIQSQGWMSYLTAFIIQFFHIPTIGSILLAGILALIYLLTNDAIKKITGHNDLLLLSLIPSIYLFLYSMTVDHSLTPIIATFLGLLIMSLFHQITVRPWSFIRKIYSPLPPNNKYRLLIYSLLIAIYAGTSFYFFVQTYNMSEHRMIMAEKSVKEKNWENVLTQTEKYINSGRTNQLISYFHNLALYHTGKLPYQLFDYPQKLGVKALYFPWNGDSRESEYGHFIYEDLGYINEAQRWEFEAMVVWGETAPHL
;
A
#
# COMPACT_ATOMS: atom_id res chain seq x y z
N MET A 1 25.28 -23.28 -6.50
CA MET A 1 23.82 -22.96 -6.43
C MET A 1 23.29 -22.76 -5.01
N ARG A 2 23.55 -23.66 -4.05
CA ARG A 2 22.93 -23.63 -2.71
C ARG A 2 23.22 -22.39 -1.83
N LYS A 3 24.39 -21.76 -1.98
CA LYS A 3 24.76 -20.51 -1.26
C LYS A 3 24.09 -19.27 -1.87
N TYR A 4 23.80 -19.31 -3.18
CA TYR A 4 23.22 -18.20 -3.93
C TYR A 4 21.69 -18.25 -4.01
N PHE A 5 21.08 -19.40 -3.70
CA PHE A 5 19.64 -19.59 -3.71
C PHE A 5 18.83 -18.50 -2.97
N PRO A 6 19.16 -18.11 -1.71
CA PRO A 6 18.41 -17.04 -1.05
C PRO A 6 18.54 -15.70 -1.76
N TYR A 7 19.69 -15.39 -2.36
CA TYR A 7 19.87 -14.16 -3.12
C TYR A 7 19.09 -14.17 -4.44
N ILE A 8 18.97 -15.32 -5.09
CA ILE A 8 18.14 -15.47 -6.29
C ILE A 8 16.66 -15.29 -5.92
N LEU A 9 16.21 -15.89 -4.81
CA LEU A 9 14.83 -15.74 -4.34
C LEU A 9 14.54 -14.30 -3.91
N PHE A 10 15.50 -13.62 -3.29
CA PHE A 10 15.44 -12.19 -2.98
C PHE A 10 15.22 -11.34 -4.24
N ILE A 11 16.03 -11.54 -5.29
CA ILE A 11 15.89 -10.81 -6.56
C ILE A 11 14.51 -11.08 -7.17
N PHE A 12 14.07 -12.34 -7.16
CA PHE A 12 12.78 -12.73 -7.69
C PHE A 12 11.60 -12.08 -6.94
N LEU A 13 11.61 -12.12 -5.60
CA LEU A 13 10.60 -11.46 -4.76
C LEU A 13 10.60 -9.95 -4.98
N PHE A 14 11.78 -9.33 -5.05
CA PHE A 14 11.92 -7.91 -5.33
C PHE A 14 11.24 -7.53 -6.64
N PHE A 15 11.50 -8.27 -7.73
CA PHE A 15 10.86 -8.02 -9.02
C PHE A 15 9.34 -8.23 -8.99
N ILE A 16 8.85 -9.28 -8.33
CA ILE A 16 7.41 -9.51 -8.18
C ILE A 16 6.75 -8.36 -7.42
N TYR A 17 7.27 -8.01 -6.24
CA TYR A 17 6.71 -6.93 -5.44
C TYR A 17 6.78 -5.60 -6.18
N PHE A 18 7.89 -5.30 -6.85
CA PHE A 18 8.03 -4.11 -7.67
C PHE A 18 6.97 -4.04 -8.77
N LEU A 19 6.77 -5.13 -9.53
CA LEU A 19 5.74 -5.19 -10.58
C LEU A 19 4.33 -5.03 -10.00
N CYS A 20 4.04 -5.64 -8.85
CA CYS A 20 2.76 -5.50 -8.17
C CYS A 20 2.49 -4.05 -7.74
N TYR A 21 3.46 -3.37 -7.11
CA TYR A 21 3.33 -1.98 -6.69
C TYR A 21 3.31 -0.98 -7.84
N GLN A 22 4.04 -1.25 -8.91
CA GLN A 22 4.05 -0.41 -10.10
C GLN A 22 2.71 -0.49 -10.87
N SER A 23 2.02 -1.63 -10.79
CA SER A 23 0.78 -1.87 -11.54
C SER A 23 -0.45 -1.91 -10.62
N VAL A 24 -0.81 -3.10 -10.13
CA VAL A 24 -2.06 -3.41 -9.45
C VAL A 24 -2.23 -2.65 -8.13
N LEU A 25 -1.14 -2.44 -7.39
CA LEU A 25 -1.11 -1.78 -6.08
C LEU A 25 -0.62 -0.33 -6.14
N SER A 26 -0.54 0.26 -7.34
CA SER A 26 -0.11 1.67 -7.52
C SER A 26 -0.99 2.67 -6.75
N HIS A 27 -2.26 2.33 -6.55
CA HIS A 27 -3.21 3.12 -5.76
C HIS A 27 -2.83 3.24 -4.28
N VAL A 28 -2.18 2.22 -3.70
CA VAL A 28 -1.75 2.23 -2.30
C VAL A 28 -0.66 3.27 -2.10
N ILE A 29 0.34 3.29 -3.00
CA ILE A 29 1.45 4.25 -2.93
C ILE A 29 0.93 5.68 -3.07
N TYR A 30 0.04 5.90 -4.05
CA TYR A 30 -0.59 7.21 -4.27
C TYR A 30 -1.37 7.68 -3.03
N TYR A 31 -2.22 6.84 -2.46
CA TYR A 31 -3.01 7.24 -1.30
C TYR A 31 -2.15 7.54 -0.07
N GLN A 32 -1.16 6.67 0.22
CA GLN A 32 -0.30 6.83 1.38
C GLN A 32 0.51 8.13 1.30
N GLU A 33 0.93 8.53 0.10
CA GLU A 33 1.60 9.82 -0.12
C GLU A 33 0.69 11.01 0.18
N GLN A 34 -0.54 11.00 -0.32
CA GLN A 34 -1.52 12.09 -0.12
C GLN A 34 -1.85 12.33 1.36
N HIS A 35 -1.82 11.28 2.19
CA HIS A 35 -2.24 11.36 3.60
C HIS A 35 -1.07 11.54 4.58
N HIS A 36 0.17 11.70 4.10
CA HIS A 36 1.34 11.88 4.99
C HIS A 36 2.16 13.10 4.59
N LEU A 37 2.17 14.11 5.47
CA LEU A 37 3.06 15.26 5.37
C LEU A 37 4.42 14.94 6.01
N PHE A 38 5.51 15.35 5.34
CA PHE A 38 6.85 15.33 5.91
C PHE A 38 7.55 16.68 5.75
N LEU A 39 7.95 17.29 6.87
CA LEU A 39 8.69 18.56 6.89
C LEU A 39 10.09 18.36 7.49
N TYR A 40 11.10 19.01 6.89
CA TYR A 40 12.50 18.96 7.35
C TYR A 40 12.80 19.83 8.58
N SER A 41 11.79 20.47 9.17
CA SER A 41 11.99 21.41 10.28
C SER A 41 12.24 20.69 11.61
N LYS A 42 13.09 21.28 12.45
CA LYS A 42 13.38 20.77 13.80
C LYS A 42 12.12 20.75 14.67
N THR A 43 11.23 21.71 14.49
CA THR A 43 9.95 21.81 15.22
C THR A 43 9.05 20.62 14.88
N PHE A 44 8.90 20.30 13.59
CA PHE A 44 8.15 19.13 13.13
C PHE A 44 8.73 17.84 13.70
N PHE A 45 10.04 17.65 13.63
CA PHE A 45 10.71 16.47 14.20
C PHE A 45 10.38 16.26 15.68
N LEU A 46 10.52 17.31 16.50
CA LEU A 46 10.27 17.21 17.95
C LEU A 46 8.79 16.97 18.27
N GLN A 47 7.89 17.68 17.59
CA GLN A 47 6.45 17.53 17.77
C GLN A 47 5.96 16.15 17.33
N HIS A 48 6.40 15.67 16.18
CA HIS A 48 6.00 14.38 15.63
C HIS A 48 6.48 13.21 16.49
N ILE A 49 7.72 13.28 17.00
CA ILE A 49 8.23 12.27 17.95
C ILE A 49 7.43 12.26 19.26
N GLN A 50 7.04 13.44 19.76
CA GLN A 50 6.30 13.54 21.00
C GLN A 50 4.86 13.03 20.87
N SER A 51 4.22 13.21 19.71
CA SER A 51 2.82 12.83 19.49
C SER A 51 2.64 11.38 19.02
N GLN A 52 3.38 10.98 17.97
CA GLN A 52 3.18 9.69 17.29
C GLN A 52 4.36 8.72 17.45
N GLY A 53 5.52 9.24 17.87
CA GLY A 53 6.72 8.45 18.17
C GLY A 53 7.77 8.48 17.07
N TRP A 54 8.92 7.86 17.36
CA TRP A 54 10.05 7.82 16.42
C TRP A 54 9.77 6.96 15.18
N MET A 55 8.86 5.97 15.29
CA MET A 55 8.62 5.03 14.20
C MET A 55 7.67 5.56 13.14
N SER A 56 6.66 6.33 13.55
CA SER A 56 5.82 7.08 12.62
C SER A 56 6.65 8.10 11.85
N TYR A 57 7.61 8.78 12.51
CA TYR A 57 8.50 9.72 11.84
C TYR A 57 9.33 9.06 10.73
N LEU A 58 9.94 7.90 11.01
CA LEU A 58 10.68 7.14 9.99
C LEU A 58 9.77 6.64 8.87
N THR A 59 8.51 6.35 9.19
CA THR A 59 7.48 5.97 8.22
C THR A 59 7.14 7.13 7.30
N ALA A 60 6.85 8.31 7.84
CA ALA A 60 6.63 9.53 7.07
C ALA A 60 7.87 9.90 6.21
N PHE A 61 9.08 9.73 6.74
CA PHE A 61 10.32 9.94 5.99
C PHE A 61 10.47 8.98 4.80
N ILE A 62 9.99 7.73 4.91
CA ILE A 62 10.02 6.79 3.77
C ILE A 62 8.91 7.13 2.77
N ILE A 63 7.72 7.48 3.26
CA ILE A 63 6.56 7.82 2.43
C ILE A 63 6.81 9.06 1.59
N GLN A 64 7.62 10.03 2.03
CA GLN A 64 7.93 11.22 1.20
C GLN A 64 8.47 10.86 -0.21
N PHE A 65 9.15 9.72 -0.35
CA PHE A 65 9.71 9.27 -1.63
C PHE A 65 8.65 8.68 -2.56
N PHE A 66 7.42 8.49 -2.07
CA PHE A 66 6.30 7.94 -2.83
C PHE A 66 5.71 8.96 -3.80
N HIS A 67 6.10 10.25 -3.67
CA HIS A 67 5.79 11.28 -4.65
C HIS A 67 6.19 10.84 -6.07
N ILE A 68 7.31 10.11 -6.21
CA ILE A 68 7.68 9.47 -7.48
C ILE A 68 7.26 7.99 -7.39
N PRO A 69 6.17 7.56 -8.08
CA PRO A 69 5.58 6.23 -7.86
C PRO A 69 6.55 5.07 -8.12
N THR A 70 7.47 5.24 -9.08
CA THR A 70 8.50 4.24 -9.39
C THR A 70 9.50 4.08 -8.25
N ILE A 71 9.93 5.18 -7.63
CA ILE A 71 10.85 5.16 -6.49
C ILE A 71 10.16 4.58 -5.27
N GLY A 72 8.91 4.98 -4.99
CA GLY A 72 8.12 4.40 -3.91
C GLY A 72 7.95 2.89 -4.06
N SER A 73 7.66 2.42 -5.27
CA SER A 73 7.54 0.98 -5.58
C SER A 73 8.85 0.24 -5.36
N ILE A 74 9.98 0.80 -5.81
CA ILE A 74 11.31 0.22 -5.62
C ILE A 74 11.67 0.16 -4.12
N LEU A 75 11.42 1.23 -3.37
CA LEU A 75 11.72 1.30 -1.94
C LEU A 75 10.90 0.28 -1.15
N LEU A 76 9.58 0.24 -1.35
CA LEU A 76 8.71 -0.67 -0.61
C LEU A 76 8.98 -2.14 -0.97
N ALA A 77 9.15 -2.44 -2.26
CA ALA A 77 9.56 -3.78 -2.71
C ALA A 77 10.93 -4.18 -2.16
N GLY A 78 11.88 -3.24 -2.12
CA GLY A 78 13.21 -3.40 -1.54
C GLY A 78 13.16 -3.73 -0.06
N ILE A 79 12.38 -2.99 0.73
CA ILE A 79 12.20 -3.22 2.17
C ILE A 79 11.60 -4.61 2.41
N LEU A 80 10.51 -4.97 1.70
CA LEU A 80 9.86 -6.27 1.85
C LEU A 80 10.76 -7.45 1.44
N ALA A 81 11.55 -7.29 0.39
CA ALA A 81 12.53 -8.29 -0.02
C ALA A 81 13.70 -8.37 0.98
N LEU A 82 14.15 -7.25 1.54
CA LEU A 82 15.20 -7.22 2.56
C LEU A 82 14.75 -7.88 3.86
N ILE A 83 13.47 -7.75 4.25
CA ILE A 83 12.89 -8.50 5.37
C ILE A 83 13.05 -10.02 5.15
N TYR A 84 12.81 -10.50 3.92
CA TYR A 84 13.07 -11.91 3.59
C TYR A 84 14.55 -12.28 3.77
N LEU A 85 15.48 -11.45 3.29
CA LEU A 85 16.91 -11.74 3.40
C LEU A 85 17.38 -11.74 4.87
N LEU A 86 16.97 -10.73 5.65
CA LEU A 86 17.32 -10.59 7.06
C LEU A 86 16.74 -11.74 7.92
N THR A 87 15.52 -12.19 7.62
CA THR A 87 14.92 -13.35 8.31
C THR A 87 15.66 -14.64 7.97
N ASN A 88 16.03 -14.87 6.70
CA ASN A 88 16.82 -16.03 6.31
C ASN A 88 18.21 -16.02 6.99
N ASP A 89 18.86 -14.86 7.08
CA ASP A 89 20.13 -14.73 7.79
C ASP A 89 19.98 -14.99 9.29
N ALA A 90 18.90 -14.50 9.91
CA ALA A 90 18.58 -14.78 11.30
C ALA A 90 18.36 -16.28 11.55
N ILE A 91 17.55 -16.95 10.74
CA ILE A 91 17.26 -18.38 10.90
C ILE A 91 18.54 -19.21 10.67
N LYS A 92 19.36 -18.86 9.68
CA LYS A 92 20.63 -19.54 9.42
C LYS A 92 21.59 -19.43 10.60
N LYS A 93 21.64 -18.27 11.25
CA LYS A 93 22.47 -18.02 12.44
C LYS A 93 21.94 -18.76 13.68
N ILE A 94 20.63 -18.85 13.83
CA ILE A 94 19.95 -19.54 14.94
C ILE A 94 20.11 -21.06 14.83
N THR A 95 19.80 -21.63 13.66
CA THR A 95 19.72 -23.09 13.44
C THR A 95 21.05 -23.70 13.00
N GLY A 96 21.98 -22.89 12.48
CA GLY A 96 23.24 -23.37 11.90
C GLY A 96 23.10 -24.02 10.51
N HIS A 97 21.88 -24.09 9.97
CA HIS A 97 21.57 -24.67 8.67
C HIS A 97 20.86 -23.65 7.77
N ASN A 98 20.96 -23.82 6.45
CA ASN A 98 20.15 -23.00 5.53
C ASN A 98 18.67 -23.31 5.74
N ASP A 99 17.79 -22.31 5.56
CA ASP A 99 16.34 -22.47 5.69
C ASP A 99 15.81 -23.68 4.92
N LEU A 100 15.38 -24.69 5.67
CA LEU A 100 14.94 -25.97 5.10
C LEU A 100 13.47 -25.91 4.66
N LEU A 101 12.62 -25.12 5.34
CA LEU A 101 11.19 -25.00 5.00
C LEU A 101 10.82 -23.65 4.39
N LEU A 102 11.78 -22.78 4.06
CA LEU A 102 11.55 -21.41 3.58
C LEU A 102 10.70 -20.54 4.54
N LEU A 103 10.88 -20.71 5.86
CA LEU A 103 10.12 -19.93 6.85
C LEU A 103 10.39 -18.41 6.74
N SER A 104 11.54 -18.01 6.19
CA SER A 104 11.87 -16.61 5.88
C SER A 104 10.90 -15.94 4.90
N LEU A 105 10.16 -16.70 4.09
CA LEU A 105 9.12 -16.15 3.22
C LEU A 105 7.91 -15.64 4.00
N ILE A 106 7.62 -16.24 5.17
CA ILE A 106 6.37 -15.97 5.90
C ILE A 106 6.27 -14.49 6.30
N PRO A 107 7.27 -13.86 6.96
CA PRO A 107 7.14 -12.46 7.36
C PRO A 107 7.07 -11.51 6.15
N SER A 108 7.80 -11.81 5.08
CA SER A 108 7.82 -10.98 3.86
C SER A 108 6.46 -11.02 3.14
N ILE A 109 5.91 -12.22 2.89
CA ILE A 109 4.61 -12.39 2.22
C ILE A 109 3.48 -11.86 3.09
N TYR A 110 3.50 -12.12 4.40
CA TYR A 110 2.49 -11.60 5.32
C TYR A 110 2.43 -10.07 5.31
N LEU A 111 3.59 -9.41 5.41
CA LEU A 111 3.66 -7.95 5.37
C LEU A 111 3.26 -7.38 4.01
N PHE A 112 3.59 -8.08 2.91
CA PHE A 112 3.12 -7.72 1.58
C PHE A 112 1.59 -7.75 1.48
N LEU A 113 0.95 -8.82 1.98
CA LEU A 113 -0.51 -8.93 2.01
C LEU A 113 -1.14 -7.87 2.92
N TYR A 114 -0.49 -7.54 4.05
CA TYR A 114 -0.91 -6.48 4.95
C TYR A 114 -0.90 -5.09 4.29
N SER A 115 0.11 -4.77 3.47
CA SER A 115 0.17 -3.49 2.73
C SER A 115 -0.83 -3.37 1.59
N MET A 116 -1.62 -4.39 1.27
CA MET A 116 -2.54 -4.30 0.12
C MET A 116 -3.74 -3.39 0.38
N THR A 117 -4.14 -3.24 1.64
CA THR A 117 -5.27 -2.41 2.05
C THR A 117 -4.78 -1.03 2.44
N VAL A 118 -5.48 0.00 1.98
CA VAL A 118 -5.04 1.38 2.13
C VAL A 118 -5.19 1.90 3.57
N ASP A 119 -6.15 1.37 4.32
CA ASP A 119 -6.39 1.70 5.73
C ASP A 119 -5.23 1.31 6.67
N HIS A 120 -4.32 0.44 6.22
CA HIS A 120 -3.24 -0.06 7.04
C HIS A 120 -2.00 0.85 6.96
N SER A 121 -1.54 1.32 8.13
CA SER A 121 -0.31 2.10 8.24
C SER A 121 0.90 1.28 7.80
N LEU A 122 1.89 1.92 7.16
CA LEU A 122 3.14 1.25 6.75
C LEU A 122 4.13 1.06 7.91
N THR A 123 3.81 1.59 9.10
CA THR A 123 4.64 1.53 10.32
C THR A 123 5.10 0.11 10.70
N PRO A 124 4.24 -0.94 10.65
CA PRO A 124 4.66 -2.31 10.98
C PRO A 124 5.72 -2.87 10.01
N ILE A 125 5.69 -2.49 8.74
CA ILE A 125 6.66 -2.94 7.73
C ILE A 125 8.04 -2.35 8.05
N ILE A 126 8.07 -1.07 8.39
CA ILE A 126 9.32 -0.37 8.75
C ILE A 126 9.82 -0.84 10.11
N ALA A 127 8.91 -1.14 11.06
CA ALA A 127 9.22 -1.74 12.36
C ALA A 127 9.85 -3.10 12.30
N THR A 128 9.27 -3.99 11.50
CA THR A 128 9.83 -5.32 11.29
C THR A 128 11.17 -5.25 10.57
N PHE A 129 11.30 -4.40 9.54
CA PHE A 129 12.58 -4.18 8.85
C PHE A 129 13.68 -3.68 9.79
N LEU A 130 13.45 -2.59 10.52
CA LEU A 130 14.43 -2.01 11.43
C LEU A 130 14.74 -2.94 12.62
N GLY A 131 13.73 -3.61 13.17
CA GLY A 131 13.93 -4.59 14.24
C GLY A 131 14.82 -5.75 13.81
N LEU A 132 14.58 -6.31 12.62
CA LEU A 132 15.42 -7.36 12.04
C LEU A 132 16.84 -6.87 11.70
N LEU A 133 16.95 -5.63 11.21
CA LEU A 133 18.24 -5.01 10.92
C LEU A 133 19.07 -4.86 12.21
N ILE A 134 18.48 -4.32 13.27
CA ILE A 134 19.13 -4.17 14.59
C ILE A 134 19.52 -5.54 15.15
N MET A 135 18.63 -6.54 15.11
CA MET A 135 18.98 -7.91 15.52
C MET A 135 20.15 -8.46 14.71
N SER A 136 20.18 -8.23 13.40
CA SER A 136 21.26 -8.70 12.53
C SER A 136 22.61 -8.07 12.86
N LEU A 137 22.63 -6.78 13.21
CA LEU A 137 23.81 -6.03 13.64
C LEU A 137 24.28 -6.46 15.03
N PHE A 138 23.36 -6.57 15.99
CA PHE A 138 23.68 -7.01 17.36
C PHE A 138 24.33 -8.40 17.36
N HIS A 139 23.85 -9.30 16.50
CA HIS A 139 24.43 -10.62 16.34
C HIS A 139 25.85 -10.61 15.74
N GLN A 140 26.18 -9.65 14.86
CA GLN A 140 27.56 -9.52 14.34
C GLN A 140 28.55 -9.14 15.44
N ILE A 141 28.09 -8.40 16.46
CA ILE A 141 28.89 -7.96 17.60
C ILE A 141 29.02 -9.08 18.65
N THR A 142 27.96 -9.85 18.89
CA THR A 142 27.89 -10.91 19.90
C THR A 142 28.24 -12.30 19.35
N VAL A 143 29.48 -12.49 18.89
CA VAL A 143 29.94 -13.70 18.18
C VAL A 143 29.93 -15.00 19.04
N ARG A 144 29.55 -15.00 20.33
CA ARG A 144 29.89 -16.08 21.27
C ARG A 144 28.82 -17.03 21.86
N PRO A 145 27.51 -16.74 22.04
CA PRO A 145 26.69 -17.64 22.88
C PRO A 145 25.69 -18.57 22.15
N TRP A 146 25.80 -18.81 20.85
CA TRP A 146 24.84 -19.68 20.12
C TRP A 146 25.42 -21.03 19.65
N SER A 147 26.51 -21.50 20.26
CA SER A 147 27.05 -22.84 19.98
C SER A 147 26.15 -23.98 20.50
N PHE A 148 25.25 -23.70 21.44
CA PHE A 148 24.41 -24.71 22.10
C PHE A 148 23.17 -25.13 21.29
N ILE A 149 22.65 -24.25 20.42
CA ILE A 149 21.43 -24.51 19.60
C ILE A 149 21.74 -25.25 18.28
N ARG A 150 23.02 -25.34 17.89
CA ARG A 150 23.48 -26.00 16.64
C ARG A 150 23.28 -27.52 16.59
N LYS A 151 22.63 -28.13 17.58
CA LYS A 151 22.34 -29.57 17.67
C LYS A 151 20.95 -29.94 17.11
N ILE A 152 20.34 -29.11 16.27
CA ILE A 152 19.12 -29.50 15.55
C ILE A 152 19.51 -30.31 14.32
N TYR A 153 19.18 -31.60 14.31
CA TYR A 153 19.33 -32.46 13.14
C TYR A 153 18.47 -31.93 11.98
N SER A 154 19.03 -31.88 10.76
CA SER A 154 18.30 -31.41 9.59
C SER A 154 17.12 -32.35 9.27
N PRO A 155 15.86 -31.89 9.27
CA PRO A 155 14.69 -32.74 8.98
C PRO A 155 14.60 -33.25 7.53
N LEU A 156 15.43 -32.74 6.61
CA LEU A 156 15.34 -33.07 5.19
C LEU A 156 16.23 -34.24 4.77
N PRO A 157 15.75 -35.13 3.88
CA PRO A 157 16.48 -36.31 3.43
C PRO A 157 17.86 -35.96 2.85
N PRO A 158 18.89 -36.81 3.05
CA PRO A 158 20.26 -36.50 2.63
C PRO A 158 20.42 -36.38 1.11
N ASN A 159 19.53 -36.99 0.33
CA ASN A 159 19.60 -37.00 -1.13
C ASN A 159 19.17 -35.67 -1.77
N ASN A 160 20.05 -35.11 -2.60
CA ASN A 160 19.88 -33.81 -3.25
C ASN A 160 18.66 -33.72 -4.20
N LYS A 161 18.26 -34.83 -4.85
CA LYS A 161 17.10 -34.83 -5.77
C LYS A 161 15.78 -34.59 -5.03
N TYR A 162 15.57 -35.33 -3.93
CA TYR A 162 14.36 -35.18 -3.10
C TYR A 162 14.30 -33.82 -2.41
N ARG A 163 15.43 -33.24 -2.01
CA ARG A 163 15.48 -31.88 -1.46
C ARG A 163 15.03 -30.82 -2.45
N LEU A 164 15.47 -30.89 -3.71
CA LEU A 164 15.02 -29.96 -4.75
C LEU A 164 13.52 -30.10 -5.01
N LEU A 165 13.00 -31.33 -5.06
CA LEU A 165 11.56 -31.60 -5.20
C LEU A 165 10.74 -31.01 -4.05
N ILE A 166 11.21 -31.17 -2.81
CA ILE A 166 10.55 -30.60 -1.63
C ILE A 166 10.57 -29.06 -1.70
N TYR A 167 11.70 -28.46 -2.08
CA TYR A 167 11.78 -27.00 -2.24
C TYR A 167 10.85 -26.47 -3.33
N SER A 168 10.76 -27.15 -4.50
CA SER A 168 9.82 -26.76 -5.54
C SER A 168 8.36 -26.90 -5.09
N LEU A 169 8.04 -27.95 -4.33
CA LEU A 169 6.70 -28.15 -3.77
C LEU A 169 6.35 -27.04 -2.78
N LEU A 170 7.27 -26.70 -1.87
CA LEU A 170 7.06 -25.64 -0.89
C LEU A 170 6.89 -24.27 -1.55
N ILE A 171 7.72 -23.94 -2.55
CA ILE A 171 7.55 -22.70 -3.32
C ILE A 171 6.20 -22.66 -4.01
N ALA A 172 5.76 -23.76 -4.63
CA ALA A 172 4.46 -23.85 -5.26
C ALA A 172 3.31 -23.67 -4.25
N ILE A 173 3.44 -24.23 -3.05
CA ILE A 173 2.48 -24.04 -1.96
C ILE A 173 2.45 -22.58 -1.52
N TYR A 174 3.60 -21.96 -1.22
CA TYR A 174 3.66 -20.55 -0.82
C TYR A 174 3.15 -19.60 -1.92
N ALA A 175 3.47 -19.87 -3.19
CA ALA A 175 2.97 -19.09 -4.31
C ALA A 175 1.44 -19.24 -4.45
N GLY A 176 0.93 -20.47 -4.34
CA GLY A 176 -0.51 -20.75 -4.40
C GLY A 176 -1.29 -20.12 -3.26
N THR A 177 -0.81 -20.24 -2.02
CA THR A 177 -1.45 -19.62 -0.85
C THR A 177 -1.37 -18.09 -0.91
N SER A 178 -0.20 -17.53 -1.25
CA SER A 178 -0.04 -16.09 -1.43
C SER A 178 -0.96 -15.56 -2.53
N PHE A 179 -1.11 -16.26 -3.65
CA PHE A 179 -2.00 -15.86 -4.73
C PHE A 179 -3.48 -15.94 -4.32
N TYR A 180 -3.86 -17.00 -3.60
CA TYR A 180 -5.21 -17.14 -3.07
C TYR A 180 -5.56 -15.99 -2.11
N PHE A 181 -4.68 -15.69 -1.14
CA PHE A 181 -4.88 -14.56 -0.22
C PHE A 181 -4.84 -13.22 -0.94
N PHE A 182 -3.97 -13.05 -1.94
CA PHE A 182 -3.92 -11.84 -2.76
C PHE A 182 -5.27 -11.58 -3.42
N VAL A 183 -5.88 -12.58 -4.05
CA VAL A 183 -7.19 -12.43 -4.71
C VAL A 183 -8.30 -12.13 -3.71
N GLN A 184 -8.26 -12.68 -2.49
CA GLN A 184 -9.27 -12.42 -1.46
C GLN A 184 -9.14 -11.03 -0.83
N THR A 185 -7.92 -10.59 -0.54
CA THR A 185 -7.65 -9.30 0.10
C THR A 185 -7.76 -8.15 -0.90
N TYR A 186 -7.50 -8.39 -2.18
CA TYR A 186 -7.48 -7.33 -3.18
C TYR A 186 -8.87 -6.74 -3.45
N ASN A 187 -9.06 -5.48 -3.05
CA ASN A 187 -10.30 -4.77 -3.26
C ASN A 187 -10.29 -3.98 -4.58
N MET A 188 -10.79 -4.60 -5.66
CA MET A 188 -10.94 -3.94 -6.97
C MET A 188 -11.72 -2.61 -6.92
N SER A 189 -12.65 -2.45 -5.97
CA SER A 189 -13.47 -1.23 -5.91
C SER A 189 -12.71 -0.06 -5.32
N GLU A 190 -11.88 -0.31 -4.30
CA GLU A 190 -10.97 0.68 -3.69
C GLU A 190 -9.95 1.18 -4.71
N HIS A 191 -9.33 0.25 -5.46
CA HIS A 191 -8.44 0.61 -6.56
C HIS A 191 -9.12 1.54 -7.58
N ARG A 192 -10.32 1.19 -8.05
CA ARG A 192 -11.06 2.01 -9.03
C ARG A 192 -11.45 3.38 -8.47
N MET A 193 -11.79 3.45 -7.20
CA MET A 193 -12.18 4.70 -6.53
C MET A 193 -11.01 5.67 -6.45
N ILE A 194 -9.85 5.22 -5.96
CA ILE A 194 -8.65 6.05 -5.84
C ILE A 194 -8.12 6.44 -7.23
N MET A 195 -8.18 5.54 -8.21
CA MET A 195 -7.78 5.86 -9.59
C MET A 195 -8.74 6.85 -10.26
N ALA A 196 -10.04 6.78 -9.96
CA ALA A 196 -11.00 7.78 -10.42
C ALA A 196 -10.70 9.15 -9.81
N GLU A 197 -10.48 9.22 -8.49
CA GLU A 197 -10.08 10.44 -7.80
C GLU A 197 -8.82 11.06 -8.40
N LYS A 198 -7.76 10.25 -8.57
CA LYS A 198 -6.53 10.69 -9.24
C LYS A 198 -6.80 11.27 -10.63
N SER A 199 -7.67 10.62 -11.41
CA SER A 199 -8.02 11.09 -12.76
C SER A 199 -8.84 12.38 -12.75
N VAL A 200 -9.65 12.61 -11.71
CA VAL A 200 -10.36 13.89 -11.50
C VAL A 200 -9.35 15.00 -11.22
N LYS A 201 -8.38 14.78 -10.32
CA LYS A 201 -7.31 15.75 -10.02
C LYS A 201 -6.46 16.07 -11.28
N GLU A 202 -6.22 15.08 -12.13
CA GLU A 202 -5.53 15.24 -13.42
C GLU A 202 -6.42 15.84 -14.54
N LYS A 203 -7.71 16.13 -14.27
CA LYS A 203 -8.73 16.59 -15.23
C LYS A 203 -8.90 15.68 -16.45
N ASN A 204 -8.61 14.38 -16.29
CA ASN A 204 -8.76 13.37 -17.33
C ASN A 204 -10.14 12.71 -17.27
N TRP A 205 -11.15 13.44 -17.74
CA TRP A 205 -12.56 13.08 -17.60
C TRP A 205 -12.95 11.78 -18.31
N GLU A 206 -12.35 11.45 -19.46
CA GLU A 206 -12.62 10.19 -20.17
C GLU A 206 -12.15 8.96 -19.35
N ASN A 207 -11.02 9.06 -18.63
CA ASN A 207 -10.59 8.01 -17.73
C ASN A 207 -11.50 7.91 -16.50
N VAL A 208 -11.96 9.04 -15.95
CA VAL A 208 -12.93 9.06 -14.85
C VAL A 208 -14.20 8.30 -15.23
N LEU A 209 -14.79 8.58 -16.41
CA LEU A 209 -15.95 7.84 -16.92
C LEU A 209 -15.64 6.34 -17.02
N THR A 210 -14.51 5.97 -17.61
CA THR A 210 -14.11 4.56 -17.74
C THR A 210 -14.00 3.84 -16.40
N GLN A 211 -13.41 4.46 -15.37
CA GLN A 211 -13.25 3.84 -14.04
C GLN A 211 -14.59 3.76 -13.30
N THR A 212 -15.37 4.85 -13.34
CA THR A 212 -16.65 4.94 -12.63
C THR A 212 -17.72 4.04 -13.25
N GLU A 213 -17.81 3.94 -14.58
CA GLU A 213 -18.72 3.00 -15.26
C GLU A 213 -18.42 1.56 -14.89
N LYS A 214 -17.14 1.16 -14.93
CA LYS A 214 -16.73 -0.19 -14.51
C LYS A 214 -17.16 -0.47 -13.07
N TYR A 215 -17.03 0.51 -12.18
CA TYR A 215 -17.48 0.40 -10.79
C TYR A 215 -19.01 0.25 -10.70
N ILE A 216 -19.78 1.12 -11.37
CA ILE A 216 -21.24 1.11 -11.34
C ILE A 216 -21.79 -0.21 -11.92
N ASN A 217 -21.21 -0.68 -13.03
CA ASN A 217 -21.58 -1.95 -13.68
C ASN A 217 -21.29 -3.18 -12.81
N SER A 218 -20.45 -3.06 -11.78
CA SER A 218 -20.26 -4.14 -10.78
C SER A 218 -21.45 -4.30 -9.82
N GLY A 219 -22.46 -3.42 -9.90
CA GLY A 219 -23.65 -3.43 -9.04
C GLY A 219 -23.46 -2.72 -7.69
N ARG A 220 -22.23 -2.35 -7.34
CA ARG A 220 -21.88 -1.59 -6.13
C ARG A 220 -22.33 -0.13 -6.25
N THR A 221 -22.64 0.47 -5.10
CA THR A 221 -23.02 1.88 -4.99
C THR A 221 -22.08 2.62 -4.07
N ASN A 222 -21.56 3.75 -4.52
CA ASN A 222 -20.77 4.67 -3.71
C ASN A 222 -21.06 6.10 -4.17
N GLN A 223 -21.27 7.00 -3.22
CA GLN A 223 -21.59 8.40 -3.47
C GLN A 223 -20.48 9.13 -4.24
N LEU A 224 -19.23 8.94 -3.85
CA LEU A 224 -18.07 9.53 -4.51
C LEU A 224 -17.97 9.12 -5.98
N ILE A 225 -18.21 7.84 -6.27
CA ILE A 225 -18.17 7.31 -7.64
C ILE A 225 -19.27 7.92 -8.49
N SER A 226 -20.50 7.98 -7.98
CA SER A 226 -21.62 8.58 -8.73
C SER A 226 -21.42 10.07 -8.94
N TYR A 227 -20.87 10.76 -7.94
CA TYR A 227 -20.47 12.17 -8.03
C TYR A 227 -19.42 12.40 -9.11
N PHE A 228 -18.31 11.67 -9.08
CA PHE A 228 -17.26 11.79 -10.09
C PHE A 228 -17.74 11.40 -11.49
N HIS A 229 -18.64 10.42 -11.60
CA HIS A 229 -19.24 10.05 -12.88
C HIS A 229 -20.04 11.22 -13.47
N ASN A 230 -20.91 11.84 -12.67
CA ASN A 230 -21.69 13.01 -13.09
C ASN A 230 -20.82 14.23 -13.40
N LEU A 231 -19.81 14.47 -12.58
CA LEU A 231 -18.83 15.54 -12.82
C LEU A 231 -18.13 15.33 -14.18
N ALA A 232 -17.70 14.12 -14.48
CA ALA A 232 -17.06 13.80 -15.75
C ALA A 232 -18.04 13.87 -16.94
N LEU A 233 -19.29 13.46 -16.77
CA LEU A 233 -20.34 13.64 -17.78
C LEU A 233 -20.58 15.13 -18.10
N TYR A 234 -20.51 16.00 -17.08
CA TYR A 234 -20.63 17.45 -17.26
C TYR A 234 -19.46 18.00 -18.07
N HIS A 235 -18.22 17.70 -17.67
CA HIS A 235 -17.01 18.19 -18.37
C HIS A 235 -16.86 17.63 -19.79
N THR A 236 -17.46 16.49 -20.09
CA THR A 236 -17.50 15.92 -21.45
C THR A 236 -18.70 16.39 -22.28
N GLY A 237 -19.60 17.20 -21.72
CA GLY A 237 -20.82 17.67 -22.39
C GLY A 237 -21.89 16.59 -22.60
N LYS A 238 -21.72 15.41 -22.00
CA LYS A 238 -22.59 14.25 -22.16
C LYS A 238 -23.71 14.18 -21.12
N LEU A 239 -23.61 14.95 -20.03
CA LEU A 239 -24.55 14.95 -18.90
C LEU A 239 -26.04 15.01 -19.31
N PRO A 240 -26.51 15.95 -20.16
CA PRO A 240 -27.94 16.05 -20.46
C PRO A 240 -28.50 14.82 -21.17
N TYR A 241 -27.64 14.05 -21.83
CA TYR A 241 -28.01 12.89 -22.63
C TYR A 241 -27.85 11.58 -21.86
N GLN A 242 -26.84 11.49 -20.99
CA GLN A 242 -26.42 10.23 -20.36
C GLN A 242 -26.65 10.17 -18.84
N LEU A 243 -27.17 11.24 -18.23
CA LEU A 243 -27.44 11.28 -16.79
C LEU A 243 -28.31 10.11 -16.31
N PHE A 244 -29.25 9.64 -17.12
CA PHE A 244 -30.18 8.57 -16.74
C PHE A 244 -29.83 7.20 -17.34
N ASP A 245 -28.66 7.07 -17.98
CA ASP A 245 -28.23 5.80 -18.60
C ASP A 245 -27.74 4.75 -17.58
N TYR A 246 -27.57 5.15 -16.32
CA TYR A 246 -27.12 4.28 -15.24
C TYR A 246 -28.02 4.38 -13.99
N PRO A 247 -28.00 3.37 -13.08
CA PRO A 247 -28.91 3.34 -11.94
C PRO A 247 -28.72 4.50 -10.95
N GLN A 248 -29.75 5.36 -10.83
CA GLN A 248 -29.79 6.53 -9.94
C GLN A 248 -30.14 6.17 -8.48
N LYS A 249 -29.42 5.21 -7.88
CA LYS A 249 -29.72 4.67 -6.55
C LYS A 249 -29.55 5.69 -5.40
N LEU A 250 -28.70 6.71 -5.59
CA LEU A 250 -28.39 7.72 -4.57
C LEU A 250 -29.16 9.04 -4.76
N GLY A 251 -29.95 9.14 -5.84
CA GLY A 251 -30.71 10.34 -6.19
C GLY A 251 -29.82 11.59 -6.22
N VAL A 252 -30.26 12.63 -5.53
CA VAL A 252 -29.59 13.94 -5.51
C VAL A 252 -28.16 13.87 -4.96
N LYS A 253 -27.87 12.93 -4.04
CA LYS A 253 -26.52 12.76 -3.47
C LYS A 253 -25.50 12.29 -4.50
N ALA A 254 -25.93 11.82 -5.67
CA ALA A 254 -25.05 11.52 -6.78
C ALA A 254 -24.52 12.79 -7.49
N LEU A 255 -25.11 13.96 -7.26
CA LEU A 255 -24.72 15.21 -7.93
C LEU A 255 -23.86 16.11 -7.05
N TYR A 256 -24.02 16.04 -5.73
CA TYR A 256 -23.22 16.82 -4.79
C TYR A 256 -23.15 16.13 -3.43
N PHE A 257 -22.16 16.51 -2.61
CA PHE A 257 -22.04 16.07 -1.23
C PHE A 257 -22.91 16.94 -0.30
N PRO A 258 -23.93 16.36 0.37
CA PRO A 258 -24.69 17.07 1.39
C PRO A 258 -23.80 17.42 2.58
N TRP A 259 -23.93 18.63 3.10
CA TRP A 259 -23.18 19.07 4.26
C TRP A 259 -23.72 18.43 5.54
N ASN A 260 -23.09 17.32 5.96
CA ASN A 260 -23.51 16.52 7.11
C ASN A 260 -22.43 16.40 8.21
N GLY A 261 -21.27 17.05 8.03
CA GLY A 261 -20.12 16.92 8.93
C GLY A 261 -19.43 15.55 8.89
N ASP A 262 -19.58 14.78 7.80
CA ASP A 262 -18.84 13.54 7.61
C ASP A 262 -17.40 13.87 7.18
N SER A 263 -16.43 13.43 8.00
CA SER A 263 -15.01 13.68 7.78
C SER A 263 -14.52 13.21 6.42
N ARG A 264 -15.05 12.08 5.91
CA ARG A 264 -14.62 11.51 4.63
C ARG A 264 -15.22 12.24 3.43
N GLU A 265 -16.36 12.89 3.60
CA GLU A 265 -17.02 13.67 2.54
C GLU A 265 -16.40 15.07 2.42
N SER A 266 -15.82 15.58 3.50
CA SER A 266 -15.22 16.93 3.57
C SER A 266 -14.14 17.18 2.50
N GLU A 267 -13.42 16.15 2.08
CA GLU A 267 -12.36 16.24 1.07
C GLU A 267 -12.87 16.52 -0.35
N TYR A 268 -14.08 16.05 -0.69
CA TYR A 268 -14.54 15.97 -2.08
C TYR A 268 -15.61 16.99 -2.45
N GLY A 269 -16.18 17.68 -1.46
CA GLY A 269 -17.28 18.61 -1.67
C GLY A 269 -16.91 19.83 -2.51
N HIS A 270 -15.64 20.25 -2.53
CA HIS A 270 -15.19 21.49 -3.17
C HIS A 270 -15.34 21.48 -4.70
N PHE A 271 -15.08 20.36 -5.39
CA PHE A 271 -14.94 20.30 -6.86
C PHE A 271 -16.10 20.96 -7.62
N ILE A 272 -17.35 20.68 -7.24
CA ILE A 272 -18.52 21.26 -7.92
C ILE A 272 -18.62 22.77 -7.69
N TYR A 273 -18.28 23.26 -6.49
CA TYR A 273 -18.35 24.68 -6.18
C TYR A 273 -17.23 25.46 -6.87
N GLU A 274 -16.06 24.85 -7.07
CA GLU A 274 -14.99 25.43 -7.89
C GLU A 274 -15.42 25.59 -9.33
N ASP A 275 -16.00 24.53 -9.94
CA ASP A 275 -16.48 24.57 -11.33
C ASP A 275 -17.61 25.58 -11.54
N LEU A 276 -18.47 25.77 -10.52
CA LEU A 276 -19.54 26.77 -10.54
C LEU A 276 -19.07 28.20 -10.23
N GLY A 277 -17.82 28.38 -9.79
CA GLY A 277 -17.27 29.67 -9.37
C GLY A 277 -17.72 30.15 -7.98
N TYR A 278 -18.30 29.27 -7.17
CA TYR A 278 -18.66 29.54 -5.78
C TYR A 278 -17.47 29.36 -4.85
N ILE A 279 -16.47 30.24 -5.00
CA ILE A 279 -15.18 30.16 -4.29
C ILE A 279 -15.36 30.14 -2.77
N ASN A 280 -16.34 30.88 -2.22
CA ASN A 280 -16.57 30.90 -0.76
C ASN A 280 -16.99 29.52 -0.23
N GLU A 281 -17.81 28.78 -0.97
CA GLU A 281 -18.22 27.43 -0.56
C GLU A 281 -17.09 26.44 -0.79
N ALA A 282 -16.36 26.53 -1.90
CA ALA A 282 -15.18 25.71 -2.13
C ALA A 282 -14.15 25.87 -1.00
N GLN A 283 -13.82 27.12 -0.62
CA GLN A 283 -12.94 27.42 0.50
C GLN A 283 -13.47 26.87 1.83
N ARG A 284 -14.78 26.94 2.07
CA ARG A 284 -15.38 26.37 3.28
C ARG A 284 -15.15 24.87 3.36
N TRP A 285 -15.32 24.13 2.26
CA TRP A 285 -15.03 22.70 2.19
C TRP A 285 -13.54 22.41 2.46
N GLU A 286 -12.64 23.21 1.89
CA GLU A 286 -11.20 23.10 2.16
C GLU A 286 -10.85 23.36 3.64
N PHE A 287 -11.46 24.38 4.27
CA PHE A 287 -11.30 24.62 5.70
C PHE A 287 -11.83 23.46 6.54
N GLU A 288 -12.94 22.84 6.16
CA GLU A 288 -13.48 21.68 6.86
C GLU A 288 -12.57 20.45 6.71
N ALA A 289 -12.07 20.19 5.51
CA ALA A 289 -11.08 19.15 5.25
C ALA A 289 -9.80 19.39 6.08
N MET A 290 -9.33 20.63 6.19
CA MET A 290 -8.19 20.99 7.04
C MET A 290 -8.47 20.77 8.53
N VAL A 291 -9.68 21.05 9.02
CA VAL A 291 -10.04 20.79 10.42
C VAL A 291 -10.07 19.29 10.70
N VAL A 292 -10.53 18.49 9.74
CA VAL A 292 -10.64 17.03 9.84
C VAL A 292 -9.28 16.36 9.76
N TRP A 293 -8.48 16.71 8.75
CA TRP A 293 -7.22 16.04 8.41
C TRP A 293 -5.98 16.76 8.96
N GLY A 294 -6.14 17.97 9.49
CA GLY A 294 -5.02 18.78 9.99
C GLY A 294 -4.07 19.16 8.86
N GLU A 295 -2.77 19.02 9.14
CA GLU A 295 -1.69 19.35 8.20
C GLU A 295 -1.57 18.36 7.03
N THR A 296 -2.31 17.25 7.04
CA THR A 296 -2.31 16.24 5.96
C THR A 296 -3.54 16.33 5.07
N ALA A 297 -4.25 17.46 5.06
CA ALA A 297 -5.35 17.67 4.13
C ALA A 297 -4.78 17.66 2.70
N PRO A 298 -5.22 16.76 1.80
CA PRO A 298 -4.55 16.52 0.52
C PRO A 298 -4.71 17.64 -0.52
N HIS A 299 -5.37 18.75 -0.17
CA HIS A 299 -5.83 19.80 -1.09
C HIS A 299 -5.41 21.24 -0.71
N LEU A 300 -4.55 21.41 0.29
CA LEU A 300 -3.97 22.71 0.67
C LEU A 300 -2.62 23.01 -0.01
#